data_AF-A0A8T4TXC7-F1
#
_entry.id   AF-A0A8T4TXC7-F1
#
_cell.length_a   1.000
_cell.length_b   1.000
_cell.length_c   1.000
_cell.angle_alpha   90.00
_cell.angle_beta   90.00
_cell.angle_gamma   90.00
#
_symmetry.space_group_name_H-M   'P 1'
#
loop_
_entity.id
_entity.type
_entity.pdbx_description
1 polymer ?
#
loop_
_entity_poly.entity_id
_entity_poly.type
_entity_poly.pdbx_seq_one_letter_code
_entity_poly.pdbx_strand_id
1 'polypeptide(L)' 'MKQKLSITIDEEKIKIIERLLQNGKFRNKSHVLEYSLDKLLKEEKNE' A
#
# COMPACT_ATOMS: atom_id res chain seq x y z
N MET A 1 -2.26 -13.31 -11.66
CA MET A 1 -3.18 -13.66 -10.54
C MET A 1 -2.65 -13.03 -9.27
N LYS A 2 -3.51 -12.49 -8.39
CA LYS A 2 -3.09 -11.88 -7.12
C LYS A 2 -3.29 -12.86 -5.98
N GLN A 3 -2.37 -12.85 -5.00
CA GLN A 3 -2.45 -13.65 -3.78
C GLN A 3 -2.92 -12.77 -2.61
N LYS A 4 -3.70 -13.34 -1.69
CA LYS A 4 -4.15 -12.62 -0.49
C LYS A 4 -3.01 -12.56 0.53
N LEU A 5 -2.76 -11.37 1.07
CA LEU A 5 -1.81 -11.16 2.15
C LEU A 5 -2.56 -10.66 3.40
N SER A 6 -2.27 -11.26 4.55
CA SER A 6 -2.77 -10.80 5.85
C SER A 6 -1.60 -10.19 6.61
N ILE A 7 -1.74 -8.93 7.04
CA ILE A 7 -0.71 -8.21 7.77
C ILE A 7 -1.30 -7.46 8.96
N THR A 8 -0.47 -7.23 9.95
CA THR A 8 -0.76 -6.33 11.08
C THR A 8 -0.02 -5.01 10.85
N ILE A 9 -0.72 -3.89 11.04
CA ILE A 9 -0.20 -2.54 10.85
C ILE A 9 -0.66 -1.66 12.02
N ASP A 10 0.21 -0.75 12.46
CA ASP A 10 -0.10 0.23 13.51
C ASP A 10 -1.30 1.11 13.14
N GLU A 11 -2.14 1.41 14.12
CA GLU A 11 -3.36 2.21 13.92
C GLU A 11 -3.08 3.58 13.30
N GLU A 12 -1.98 4.23 13.69
CA GLU A 12 -1.58 5.53 13.13
C GLU A 12 -1.36 5.48 11.62
N LYS A 13 -0.76 4.39 11.13
CA LYS A 13 -0.55 4.17 9.69
C LYS A 13 -1.88 3.93 8.97
N ILE A 14 -2.83 3.22 9.60
CA ILE A 14 -4.18 3.06 9.03
C ILE A 14 -4.87 4.42 8.85
N LYS A 15 -4.76 5.33 9.83
CA LYS A 15 -5.34 6.68 9.71
C LYS A 15 -4.77 7.45 8.52
N ILE A 16 -3.48 7.31 8.23
CA ILE A 16 -2.84 7.91 7.05
C ILE A 16 -3.39 7.28 5.76
N ILE A 17 -3.52 5.96 5.71
CA ILE A 17 -4.07 5.24 4.55
C ILE A 17 -5.50 5.72 4.26
N GLU A 18 -6.36 5.87 5.27
CA GLU A 18 -7.73 6.37 5.09
C GLU A 18 -7.76 7.78 4.46
N ARG A 19 -6.88 8.69 4.91
CA ARG A 19 -6.76 10.03 4.29
C ARG A 19 -6.32 9.95 2.83
N LEU A 20 -5.41 9.04 2.49
CA LEU A 20 -4.98 8.84 1.10
C LEU A 20 -6.10 8.30 0.20
N LEU A 21 -7.03 7.51 0.75
CA LEU A 21 -8.21 7.04 0.03
C LEU A 21 -9.20 8.17 -0.26
N GLN A 22 -9.40 9.08 0.69
CA GLN A 22 -10.29 10.24 0.52
C GLN A 22 -9.85 11.16 -0.62
N ASN A 23 -8.55 11.24 -0.91
CA ASN A 23 -8.01 12.03 -2.01
C ASN A 23 -8.27 11.43 -3.41
N GLY A 24 -8.98 10.30 -3.50
CA GLY A 24 -9.36 9.65 -4.77
C GLY A 24 -8.21 8.97 -5.54
N LYS A 25 -6.97 9.12 -5.06
CA LYS A 25 -5.77 8.55 -5.69
C LYS A 25 -5.71 7.02 -5.62
N PHE A 26 -6.37 6.41 -4.63
CA PHE A 26 -6.32 4.97 -4.40
C PHE A 26 -7.72 4.38 -4.25
N ARG A 27 -7.91 3.16 -4.80
CA ARG A 27 -9.21 2.48 -4.83
C ARG A 27 -9.58 1.82 -3.50
N ASN A 28 -8.58 1.33 -2.76
CA ASN A 28 -8.73 0.65 -1.49
C ASN A 28 -7.36 0.51 -0.79
N LYS A 29 -7.36 0.01 0.45
CA LYS A 29 -6.14 -0.21 1.25
C LYS A 29 -5.12 -1.11 0.55
N SER A 30 -5.58 -2.18 -0.10
CA SER A 30 -4.70 -3.10 -0.84
C SER A 30 -3.99 -2.40 -1.99
N HIS A 31 -4.63 -1.46 -2.69
CA HIS A 31 -4.01 -0.67 -3.74
C HIS A 31 -2.90 0.25 -3.20
N VAL A 32 -3.07 0.81 -2.01
CA VAL A 32 -2.03 1.62 -1.34
C VAL A 32 -0.80 0.77 -1.05
N LEU A 33 -1.00 -0.42 -0.47
CA LEU A 33 0.09 -1.33 -0.16
C LEU A 33 0.78 -1.88 -1.41
N GLU A 34 0.02 -2.20 -2.46
CA GLU A 34 0.56 -2.65 -3.75
C GLU A 34 1.44 -1.57 -4.39
N TYR A 35 0.99 -0.30 -4.39
CA TYR A 35 1.77 0.82 -4.89
C TYR A 35 3.08 1.00 -4.13
N SER A 36 3.04 0.97 -2.80
CA SER A 36 4.23 1.10 -1.96
C SER A 36 5.20 -0.06 -2.15
N LEU A 37 4.68 -1.30 -2.25
CA LEU A 37 5.49 -2.50 -2.46
C LEU A 37 6.14 -2.49 -3.85
N ASP A 38 5.42 -2.11 -4.91
CA ASP A 38 5.98 -1.98 -6.25
C ASP A 38 7.09 -0.91 -6.30
N LYS A 39 6.91 0.21 -5.59
CA LYS A 39 7.94 1.24 -5.48
C LYS A 39 9.20 0.69 -4.80
N LEU A 40 9.06 0.03 -3.66
CA LEU A 40 10.18 -0.59 -2.92
C LEU A 40 10.91 -1.63 -3.78
N LEU A 41 10.17 -2.52 -4.45
CA LEU A 41 10.76 -3.57 -5.28
C LEU A 41 11.43 -3.06 -6.57
N LYS A 42 11.04 -1.88 -7.06
CA LYS A 42 11.73 -1.22 -8.18
C LYS A 42 13.09 -0.65 -7.76
N GLU A 43 13.21 -0.19 -6.52
CA GLU A 43 14.50 0.25 -5.97
C GLU A 43 15.44 -0.95 -5.85
N GLU A 44 14.97 -2.08 -5.33
CA GLU A 44 15.75 -3.32 -5.20
C GLU A 44 16.13 -4.00 -6.54
N LYS A 45 15.35 -3.80 -7.62
CA LYS A 45 15.62 -4.39 -8.95
C LYS A 45 16.62 -3.60 -9.78
N ASN A 46 16.95 -2.38 -9.37
CA ASN A 46 17.91 -1.51 -10.05
C ASN A 46 19.31 -1.56 -9.40
N GLU A 47 19.54 -2.52 -8.49
CA GLU A 47 20.86 -3.02 -8.03
C GLU A 47 21.12 -4.42 -8.60
#